data_AF-A0A4Q1QSZ3-F1
#
_entry.id   AF-A0A4Q1QSZ3-F1
#
_cell.length_a   1.000
_cell.length_b   1.000
_cell.length_c   1.000
_cell.angle_alpha   90.00
_cell.angle_beta   90.00
_cell.angle_gamma   90.00
#
_symmetry.space_group_name_H-M   'P 1'
#
loop_
_entity.id
_entity.type
_entity.pdbx_description
1 polymer ?
#
loop_
_entity_poly.entity_id
_entity_poly.type
_entity_poly.pdbx_seq_one_letter_code
_entity_poly.pdbx_strand_id
1 'polypeptide(L)'
;GAEEFTRVPEEGPAFFVGLRIRGSELGLVADPNVATGTPTRILLSIAVADVDALLDRVEPLGGTVRGPANDMPWGQRVAHIQDPDGNAVNLTQQI
;
A
#
# COMPACT_ATOMS: atom_id res chain seq x y z
N GLY A 1 -13.28 9.05 9.46
CA GLY A 1 -12.67 7.89 10.13
C GLY A 1 -12.34 6.84 9.10
N ALA A 2 -11.61 5.80 9.48
CA ALA A 2 -11.58 4.56 8.73
C ALA A 2 -12.84 3.75 9.10
N GLU A 3 -13.51 3.16 8.13
CA GLU A 3 -14.69 2.32 8.33
C GLU A 3 -14.39 0.89 7.88
N GLU A 4 -14.61 -0.09 8.74
CA GLU A 4 -14.53 -1.49 8.32
C GLU A 4 -15.71 -1.81 7.39
N PHE A 5 -15.41 -2.35 6.21
CA PHE A 5 -16.44 -2.80 5.26
C PHE A 5 -16.45 -4.32 5.06
N THR A 6 -15.40 -5.02 5.52
CA THR A 6 -15.32 -6.48 5.51
C THR A 6 -14.28 -6.96 6.52
N ARG A 7 -14.50 -8.15 7.08
CA ARG A 7 -13.53 -8.83 7.94
C ARG A 7 -13.63 -10.35 7.80
N VAL A 8 -12.53 -11.04 8.07
CA VAL A 8 -12.47 -12.51 8.10
C VAL A 8 -11.63 -12.96 9.29
N PRO A 9 -12.11 -13.89 10.14
CA PRO A 9 -13.50 -14.33 10.25
C PRO A 9 -14.43 -13.19 10.71
N GLU A 10 -15.74 -13.39 10.52
CA GLU A 10 -16.77 -12.41 10.94
C GLU A 10 -16.79 -12.21 12.46
N GLU A 11 -16.47 -13.26 13.23
CA GLU A 11 -16.34 -13.23 14.68
C GLU A 11 -15.02 -13.85 15.15
N GLY A 12 -14.50 -13.38 16.29
CA GLY A 12 -13.20 -13.81 16.83
C GLY A 12 -12.01 -12.97 16.33
N PRO A 13 -10.75 -13.44 16.51
CA PRO A 13 -9.56 -12.73 16.04
C PRO A 13 -9.55 -12.60 14.52
N ALA A 14 -9.46 -11.36 13.99
CA ALA A 14 -9.42 -11.13 12.55
C ALA A 14 -8.10 -11.59 11.95
N PHE A 15 -8.18 -12.35 10.86
CA PHE A 15 -7.08 -12.64 9.93
C PHE A 15 -6.99 -11.55 8.85
N PHE A 16 -8.13 -11.04 8.37
CA PHE A 16 -8.19 -9.98 7.37
C PHE A 16 -9.22 -8.92 7.75
N VAL A 17 -8.91 -7.65 7.47
CA VAL A 17 -9.83 -6.51 7.62
C VAL A 17 -9.71 -5.62 6.41
N GLY A 18 -10.84 -5.29 5.79
CA GLY A 18 -10.95 -4.25 4.76
C GLY A 18 -11.48 -2.96 5.36
N LEU A 19 -10.72 -1.88 5.22
CA LEU A 19 -11.05 -0.55 5.69
C LEU A 19 -11.33 0.38 4.52
N ARG A 20 -12.34 1.25 4.64
CA ARG A 20 -12.57 2.38 3.76
C ARG A 20 -12.12 3.66 4.44
N ILE A 21 -11.22 4.39 3.81
CA ILE A 21 -10.69 5.67 4.30
C ILE A 21 -10.95 6.71 3.23
N ARG A 22 -11.96 7.58 3.48
CA ARG A 22 -12.29 8.73 2.62
C ARG A 22 -12.36 8.38 1.12
N GLY A 23 -12.99 7.25 0.79
CA GLY A 23 -13.19 6.77 -0.59
C GLY A 23 -12.19 5.72 -1.08
N SER A 24 -11.06 5.54 -0.38
CA SER A 24 -10.06 4.52 -0.70
C SER A 24 -10.26 3.25 0.12
N GLU A 25 -9.97 2.09 -0.44
CA GLU A 25 -10.00 0.80 0.27
C GLU A 25 -8.59 0.36 0.66
N LEU A 26 -8.45 -0.18 1.86
CA LEU A 26 -7.21 -0.68 2.45
C LEU A 26 -7.46 -2.06 3.05
N GLY A 27 -6.75 -3.07 2.56
CA GLY A 27 -6.75 -4.42 3.14
C GLY A 27 -5.60 -4.62 4.13
N LEU A 28 -5.90 -5.16 5.31
CA LEU A 28 -4.93 -5.51 6.34
C LEU A 28 -5.02 -7.00 6.65
N VAL A 29 -3.87 -7.68 6.72
CA VAL A 29 -3.76 -9.09 7.11
C VAL A 29 -3.00 -9.18 8.43
N ALA A 30 -3.56 -9.90 9.39
CA ALA A 30 -2.91 -10.29 10.63
C ALA A 30 -2.41 -11.73 10.52
N ASP A 31 -1.11 -11.89 10.34
CA ASP A 31 -0.44 -13.20 10.33
C ASP A 31 0.40 -13.33 11.61
N PRO A 32 0.09 -14.28 12.52
CA PRO A 32 0.82 -14.45 13.77
C PRO A 32 2.25 -14.98 13.58
N ASN A 33 2.58 -15.53 12.41
CA ASN A 33 3.93 -16.02 12.10
C ASN A 33 4.89 -14.89 11.72
N VAL A 34 4.36 -13.67 11.63
CA VAL A 34 5.11 -12.49 11.28
C VAL A 34 5.78 -11.90 12.53
N ALA A 35 7.07 -12.21 12.74
CA ALA A 35 7.83 -11.73 13.91
C ALA A 35 7.81 -10.20 14.09
N THR A 36 7.28 -9.75 15.21
CA THR A 36 7.19 -8.33 15.59
C THR A 36 8.59 -7.72 15.82
N GLY A 37 8.79 -6.45 15.46
CA GLY A 37 10.03 -5.72 15.74
C GLY A 37 11.08 -5.73 14.62
N THR A 38 10.78 -6.32 13.46
CA THR A 38 11.59 -6.17 12.22
C THR A 38 10.99 -5.10 11.30
N PRO A 39 11.79 -4.46 10.41
CA PRO A 39 11.29 -3.45 9.47
C PRO A 39 10.09 -3.94 8.66
N THR A 40 9.19 -3.02 8.36
CA THR A 40 7.83 -3.17 7.83
C THR A 40 7.57 -4.43 6.99
N ARG A 41 6.62 -5.26 7.45
CA ARG A 41 6.18 -6.52 6.80
C ARG A 41 4.99 -6.36 5.85
N ILE A 42 4.49 -5.15 5.67
CA ILE A 42 3.33 -4.83 4.81
C ILE A 42 3.78 -3.83 3.76
N LEU A 43 3.57 -4.17 2.48
CA LEU A 43 3.78 -3.26 1.36
C LEU A 43 2.41 -2.71 0.94
N LEU A 44 2.18 -1.42 1.19
CA LEU A 44 0.92 -0.78 0.82
C LEU A 44 0.94 -0.49 -0.68
N SER A 45 0.03 -1.09 -1.45
CA SER A 45 -0.12 -0.75 -2.87
C SER A 45 -1.32 0.16 -3.07
N ILE A 46 -1.07 1.34 -3.62
CA ILE A 46 -2.08 2.37 -3.85
C ILE A 46 -2.28 2.50 -5.36
N ALA A 47 -3.52 2.35 -5.81
CA ALA A 47 -3.89 2.61 -7.19
C ALA A 47 -3.96 4.13 -7.43
N VAL A 48 -3.29 4.59 -8.49
CA VAL A 48 -3.26 5.99 -8.92
C VAL A 48 -3.60 6.08 -10.41
N ALA A 49 -4.03 7.26 -10.85
CA ALA A 49 -4.39 7.47 -12.25
C ALA A 49 -3.16 7.45 -13.18
N ASP A 50 -2.04 7.99 -12.72
CA ASP A 50 -0.77 8.06 -13.45
C ASP A 50 0.39 7.92 -12.45
N VAL A 51 1.16 6.85 -12.56
CA VAL A 51 2.30 6.59 -11.67
C VAL A 51 3.46 7.54 -11.95
N ASP A 52 3.77 7.78 -13.22
CA ASP A 52 4.94 8.59 -13.60
C ASP A 52 4.73 10.05 -13.19
N ALA A 53 3.55 10.61 -13.43
CA ALA A 53 3.21 11.96 -13.03
C ALA A 53 3.23 12.16 -11.50
N LEU A 54 3.01 11.10 -10.72
CA LEU A 54 3.00 11.18 -9.26
C LEU A 54 4.41 11.09 -8.66
N LEU A 55 5.38 10.48 -9.34
CA LEU A 55 6.74 10.33 -8.84
C LEU A 55 7.41 11.68 -8.56
N ASP A 56 7.20 12.67 -9.42
CA ASP A 56 7.74 14.03 -9.25
C ASP A 56 7.24 14.74 -7.98
N ARG A 57 6.15 14.23 -7.38
CA ARG A 57 5.56 14.78 -6.16
C ARG A 57 6.03 14.10 -4.88
N VAL A 58 6.70 12.95 -4.97
CA VAL A 58 7.06 12.12 -3.81
C VAL A 58 8.11 12.82 -2.94
N GLU A 59 9.22 13.25 -3.52
CA GLU A 59 10.30 13.91 -2.77
C GLU A 59 9.90 15.28 -2.19
N PRO A 60 9.18 16.17 -2.92
CA PRO A 60 8.67 17.42 -2.35
C PRO A 60 7.73 17.24 -1.14
N LEU A 61 7.11 16.06 -0.99
CA LEU A 61 6.24 15.72 0.14
C LEU A 61 6.99 14.96 1.26
N GLY A 62 8.31 14.83 1.17
CA GLY A 62 9.16 14.18 2.17
C GLY A 62 9.28 12.66 2.01
N GLY A 63 8.73 12.09 0.94
CA GLY A 63 8.94 10.69 0.59
C GLY A 63 10.27 10.46 -0.13
N THR A 64 10.57 9.20 -0.45
CA THR A 64 11.76 8.82 -1.22
C THR A 64 11.37 7.93 -2.40
N VAL A 65 11.78 8.32 -3.60
CA VAL A 65 11.67 7.46 -4.79
C VAL A 65 12.83 6.46 -4.81
N ARG A 66 12.54 5.15 -4.89
CA ARG A 66 13.59 4.12 -4.90
C ARG A 66 14.08 3.76 -6.30
N GLY A 67 13.37 4.20 -7.32
CA GLY A 67 13.67 3.96 -8.73
C GLY A 67 12.49 4.35 -9.63
N PRO A 68 12.68 4.29 -10.96
CA PRO A 68 11.60 4.57 -11.91
C PRO A 68 10.48 3.51 -11.84
N ALA A 69 9.31 3.88 -12.34
CA ALA A 69 8.20 2.94 -12.52
C ALA A 69 8.48 1.95 -13.65
N ASN A 70 8.05 0.70 -13.49
CA ASN A 70 8.20 -0.36 -14.49
C ASN A 70 6.88 -1.07 -14.76
N ASP A 71 6.72 -1.59 -15.97
CA ASP A 71 5.55 -2.39 -16.35
C ASP A 71 5.76 -3.83 -15.90
N MET A 72 4.77 -4.36 -15.20
CA MET A 72 4.81 -5.68 -14.57
C MET A 72 4.02 -6.71 -15.39
N PRO A 73 4.43 -7.99 -15.40
CA PRO A 73 3.81 -9.04 -16.22
C PRO A 73 2.31 -9.28 -16.03
N TRP A 74 1.73 -8.75 -14.96
CA TRP A 74 0.31 -8.89 -14.60
C TRP A 74 -0.55 -7.67 -14.98
N GLY A 75 -0.07 -6.80 -15.87
CA GLY A 75 -0.86 -5.69 -16.40
C GLY A 75 -0.89 -4.45 -15.50
N GLN A 76 0.19 -4.18 -14.77
CA GLN A 76 0.31 -2.97 -13.96
C GLN A 76 1.64 -2.25 -14.18
N ARG A 77 1.60 -0.93 -14.23
CA ARG A 77 2.76 -0.06 -14.05
C ARG A 77 2.95 0.22 -12.57
N VAL A 78 4.15 -0.02 -12.04
CA VAL A 78 4.43 0.02 -10.60
C VAL A 78 5.69 0.83 -10.30
N ALA A 79 5.60 1.73 -9.32
CA ALA A 79 6.78 2.37 -8.71
C ALA A 79 6.87 2.07 -7.22
N HIS A 80 8.09 1.88 -6.73
CA HIS A 80 8.39 1.62 -5.32
C HIS A 80 8.92 2.89 -4.65
N ILE A 81 8.23 3.35 -3.61
CA ILE A 81 8.60 4.54 -2.85
C ILE A 81 8.64 4.25 -1.35
N GLN A 82 9.17 5.20 -0.59
CA GLN A 82 8.95 5.30 0.85
C GLN A 82 8.20 6.57 1.18
N ASP A 83 7.29 6.50 2.15
CA ASP A 83 6.68 7.68 2.75
C ASP A 83 7.65 8.36 3.76
N PRO A 84 7.33 9.55 4.29
CA PRO A 84 8.19 10.25 5.25
C PRO A 84 8.49 9.48 6.55
N ASP A 85 7.65 8.50 6.91
CA ASP A 85 7.81 7.67 8.10
C ASP A 85 8.65 6.40 7.81
N GLY A 86 9.08 6.21 6.56
CA GLY A 86 9.91 5.10 6.12
C GLY A 86 9.13 3.84 5.71
N ASN A 87 7.80 3.91 5.62
CA ASN A 87 6.99 2.78 5.17
C ASN A 87 7.16 2.55 3.67
N ALA A 88 7.23 1.28 3.26
CA ALA A 88 7.26 0.93 1.85
C ALA A 88 5.86 1.03 1.23
N VAL A 89 5.76 1.76 0.10
CA VAL A 89 4.51 1.96 -0.64
C VAL A 89 4.77 1.69 -2.12
N ASN A 90 3.87 0.96 -2.76
CA ASN A 90 3.78 0.86 -4.21
C ASN A 90 2.75 1.86 -4.72
N LEU A 91 3.11 2.62 -5.75
CA LEU A 91 2.16 3.30 -6.61
C LEU A 91 1.86 2.38 -7.79
N THR A 92 0.59 2.15 -8.09
CA THR A 92 0.18 1.20 -9.12
C THR A 92 -0.83 1.82 -10.07
N GLN A 93 -0.74 1.49 -11.36
CA GLN A 93 -1.66 1.91 -12.40
C GLN A 93 -1.92 0.69 -13.30
N GLN A 94 -3.18 0.43 -13.66
CA GLN A 94 -3.50 -0.61 -14.65
C GLN A 94 -3.10 -0.13 -16.05
N ILE A 95 -2.51 -1.02 -16.86
CA ILE A 95 -2.06 -0.77 -18.24
C ILE A 95 -2.84 -1.62 -19.23
#